data_AF-A0A264W2S0-F1
#
_entry.id   AF-A0A264W2S0-F1
#
_cell.length_a   1.000
_cell.length_b   1.000
_cell.length_c   1.000
_cell.angle_alpha   90.00
_cell.angle_beta   90.00
_cell.angle_gamma   90.00
#
_symmetry.space_group_name_H-M   'P 1'
#
loop_
_entity.id
_entity.type
_entity.pdbx_description
1 polymer ?
#
loop_
_entity_poly.entity_id
_entity_poly.type
_entity_poly.pdbx_seq_one_letter_code
_entity_poly.pdbx_strand_id
1 'polypeptide(L)'
;FNTKLAIESFPYVIKGIGYTLLISFVSMFAGTVIGLFISLARMSQLTLLRWPAKLYISFMRGVPILVILFILYFGFPYIGIEFSAVTAA
;
A
#
# COMPACT_ATOMS: atom_id res chain seq x y z
N PHE A 1 3.93 -11.02 32.66
CA PHE A 1 3.02 -10.09 31.94
C PHE A 1 2.81 -8.88 32.85
N ASN A 2 3.28 -7.68 32.48
CA ASN A 2 3.11 -6.49 33.34
C ASN A 2 1.77 -5.82 33.01
N THR A 3 0.76 -6.11 33.83
CA THR A 3 -0.62 -5.66 33.62
C THR A 3 -0.79 -4.15 33.78
N LYS A 4 0.04 -3.49 34.61
CA LYS A 4 0.01 -2.03 34.77
C LYS A 4 0.43 -1.32 33.50
N LEU A 5 1.54 -1.74 32.88
CA LEU A 5 2.01 -1.17 31.60
C LEU A 5 1.00 -1.40 30.46
N ALA A 6 0.34 -2.56 30.44
CA ALA A 6 -0.68 -2.85 29.44
C ALA A 6 -1.88 -1.88 29.53
N ILE A 7 -2.35 -1.58 30.75
CA ILE A 7 -3.46 -0.65 30.97
C ILE A 7 -3.04 0.79 30.64
N GLU A 8 -1.82 1.20 31.00
CA GLU A 8 -1.29 2.54 30.68
C GLU A 8 -1.07 2.75 29.18
N SER A 9 -0.68 1.70 28.45
CA SER A 9 -0.45 1.77 27.00
C SER A 9 -1.73 1.58 26.18
N PHE A 10 -2.81 1.09 26.79
CA PHE A 10 -4.07 0.78 26.11
C PHE A 10 -4.66 1.97 25.33
N PRO A 11 -4.69 3.21 25.87
CA PRO A 11 -5.16 4.37 25.12
C PRO A 11 -4.29 4.68 23.89
N TYR A 12 -2.98 4.41 23.95
CA TYR A 12 -2.07 4.61 22.82
C TYR A 12 -2.35 3.61 21.69
N VAL A 13 -2.60 2.35 22.03
CA VAL A 13 -2.94 1.29 21.05
C VAL A 13 -4.26 1.61 20.34
N ILE A 14 -5.27 2.07 21.07
CA ILE A 14 -6.57 2.44 20.48
C ILE A 14 -6.45 3.59 19.47
N LYS A 15 -5.54 4.56 19.69
CA LYS A 15 -5.28 5.61 18.69
C LYS A 15 -4.82 5.04 17.34
N GLY A 16 -4.15 3.89 17.34
CA GLY A 16 -3.74 3.18 16.13
C GLY A 16 -4.91 2.79 15.22
N ILE A 17 -6.10 2.53 15.79
CA ILE A 17 -7.30 2.14 15.03
C ILE A 17 -7.66 3.24 14.02
N GLY A 18 -7.58 4.51 14.42
CA GLY A 18 -7.85 5.64 13.53
C GLY A 18 -6.93 5.65 12.31
N TYR A 19 -5.64 5.37 12.52
CA TYR A 19 -4.67 5.27 11.42
C TYR A 19 -4.97 4.07 10.50
N THR A 20 -5.27 2.90 11.05
CA THR A 20 -5.61 1.72 10.24
C THR A 20 -6.82 1.99 9.36
N LEU A 21 -7.87 2.60 9.91
CA LEU A 21 -9.09 2.93 9.17
C LEU A 21 -8.80 3.96 8.07
N LEU A 22 -8.06 5.01 8.40
CA LEU A 22 -7.71 6.07 7.44
C LEU A 22 -6.90 5.50 6.27
N ILE A 23 -5.82 4.79 6.57
CA ILE A 23 -4.95 4.18 5.56
C ILE A 23 -5.75 3.18 4.72
N SER A 24 -6.51 2.28 5.37
CA SER A 24 -7.29 1.27 4.65
C SER A 24 -8.31 1.90 3.71
N PHE A 25 -9.02 2.95 4.15
CA PHE A 25 -10.03 3.60 3.32
C PHE A 25 -9.39 4.35 2.13
N VAL A 26 -8.33 5.10 2.38
CA VAL A 26 -7.61 5.86 1.34
C VAL A 26 -6.97 4.90 0.32
N SER A 27 -6.23 3.89 0.78
CA SER A 27 -5.54 2.93 -0.10
C SER A 27 -6.53 2.05 -0.86
N MET A 28 -7.67 1.66 -0.26
CA MET A 28 -8.73 0.93 -0.97
C MET A 28 -9.40 1.80 -2.03
N PHE A 29 -9.72 3.06 -1.73
CA PHE A 29 -10.30 3.98 -2.70
C PHE A 29 -9.35 4.23 -3.88
N ALA A 30 -8.11 4.62 -3.58
CA ALA A 30 -7.09 4.87 -4.60
C ALA A 30 -6.79 3.61 -5.44
N GLY A 31 -6.61 2.46 -4.78
CA GLY A 31 -6.38 1.18 -5.45
C GLY A 31 -7.54 0.75 -6.33
N THR A 32 -8.78 1.05 -5.95
CA THR A 32 -9.97 0.77 -6.77
C THR A 32 -10.00 1.66 -8.00
N VAL A 33 -9.76 2.97 -7.85
CA VAL A 33 -9.74 3.92 -8.98
C VAL A 33 -8.63 3.55 -9.97
N ILE A 34 -7.41 3.31 -9.49
CA ILE A 34 -6.28 2.91 -10.34
C ILE A 34 -6.56 1.55 -10.99
N GLY A 35 -7.04 0.57 -10.21
CA GLY A 35 -7.38 -0.76 -10.69
C GLY A 35 -8.47 -0.74 -11.77
N LEU A 36 -9.44 0.17 -11.67
CA LEU A 36 -10.47 0.38 -12.68
C LEU A 36 -9.84 0.78 -14.02
N PHE A 37 -9.00 1.82 -14.04
CA PHE A 37 -8.35 2.28 -15.27
C PHE A 37 -7.43 1.22 -15.89
N ILE A 38 -6.69 0.50 -15.07
CA ILE A 38 -5.80 -0.57 -15.54
C ILE A 38 -6.61 -1.76 -16.08
N SER A 39 -7.73 -2.09 -15.45
CA SER A 39 -8.66 -3.11 -15.95
C SER A 39 -9.24 -2.73 -17.31
N LEU A 40 -9.67 -1.47 -17.47
CA LEU A 40 -10.14 -0.94 -18.75
C LEU A 40 -9.03 -0.99 -19.82
N ALA A 41 -7.81 -0.59 -19.50
CA ALA A 41 -6.66 -0.67 -20.41
C ALA A 41 -6.37 -2.12 -20.84
N ARG A 42 -6.53 -3.10 -19.93
CA ARG A 42 -6.38 -4.53 -20.24
C ARG A 42 -7.44 -5.05 -21.21
N MET A 43 -8.66 -4.50 -21.18
CA MET A 43 -9.76 -4.87 -22.07
C MET A 43 -9.64 -4.21 -23.46
N SER A 44 -8.75 -3.24 -23.63
CA SER A 44 -8.54 -2.57 -24.92
C SER A 44 -8.03 -3.54 -26.00
N GLN A 45 -8.47 -3.31 -27.25
CA GLN A 45 -7.96 -4.01 -28.43
C GLN A 45 -6.54 -3.56 -28.80
N LEU A 46 -6.11 -2.37 -28.33
CA LEU A 46 -4.77 -1.85 -28.58
C LEU A 46 -3.73 -2.63 -27.77
N THR A 47 -2.86 -3.36 -28.48
CA THR A 47 -1.76 -4.13 -27.86
C THR A 47 -0.86 -3.27 -26.98
N LEU A 48 -0.64 -2.00 -27.36
CA LEU A 48 0.14 -1.02 -26.60
C LEU A 48 -0.44 -0.70 -25.21
N LEU A 49 -1.76 -0.76 -25.02
CA LEU A 49 -2.39 -0.54 -23.70
C LEU A 49 -2.52 -1.87 -22.94
N ARG A 50 -2.84 -2.94 -23.67
CA ARG A 50 -3.10 -4.25 -23.09
C ARG A 50 -1.86 -4.87 -22.45
N TRP A 51 -0.70 -4.76 -23.09
CA TRP A 51 0.52 -5.44 -22.63
C TRP A 51 1.08 -4.83 -21.34
N PRO A 52 1.25 -3.49 -21.23
CA PRO A 52 1.66 -2.87 -19.96
C PRO A 52 0.68 -3.14 -18.82
N ALA A 53 -0.64 -3.08 -19.08
CA ALA A 53 -1.64 -3.39 -18.06
C ALA A 53 -1.53 -4.84 -17.55
N LYS A 54 -1.31 -5.82 -18.45
CA LYS A 54 -1.06 -7.21 -18.06
C LYS A 54 0.20 -7.36 -17.22
N LEU A 55 1.30 -6.71 -17.61
CA LEU A 55 2.57 -6.77 -16.88
C LEU A 55 2.40 -6.18 -15.47
N TYR A 56 1.80 -5.00 -15.35
CA TYR A 56 1.51 -4.36 -14.07
C TYR A 56 0.68 -5.27 -13.16
N ILE A 57 -0.44 -5.82 -13.67
CA ILE A 57 -1.31 -6.70 -12.87
C ILE A 57 -0.53 -7.96 -12.43
N SER A 58 0.24 -8.56 -13.32
CA SER A 58 1.03 -9.76 -12.99
C SER A 58 2.08 -9.48 -11.93
N PHE A 59 2.78 -8.35 -12.04
CA PHE A 59 3.81 -7.93 -11.09
C PHE A 59 3.20 -7.62 -9.73
N MET A 60 2.18 -6.78 -9.67
CA MET A 60 1.52 -6.39 -8.41
C MET A 60 0.87 -7.59 -7.69
N ARG A 61 0.39 -8.60 -8.43
CA ARG A 61 -0.16 -9.83 -7.84
C ARG A 61 0.89 -10.89 -7.52
N GLY A 62 2.06 -10.82 -8.14
CA GLY A 62 3.16 -11.77 -7.96
C GLY A 62 4.16 -11.34 -6.87
N VAL A 63 4.27 -10.04 -6.61
CA VAL A 63 5.18 -9.50 -5.59
C VAL A 63 4.45 -9.38 -4.25
N PRO A 64 4.99 -9.93 -3.15
CA PRO A 64 4.42 -9.74 -1.82
C PRO A 64 4.38 -8.26 -1.44
N ILE A 65 3.26 -7.78 -0.91
CA ILE A 65 3.09 -6.37 -0.52
C ILE A 65 4.16 -5.90 0.47
N LEU A 66 4.60 -6.80 1.37
CA LEU A 66 5.69 -6.53 2.30
C LEU A 66 6.98 -6.15 1.58
N VAL A 67 7.31 -6.80 0.46
CA VAL A 67 8.53 -6.48 -0.31
C VAL A 67 8.44 -5.07 -0.87
N ILE A 68 7.28 -4.66 -1.39
CA ILE A 68 7.06 -3.30 -1.89
C ILE A 68 7.23 -2.28 -0.76
N LEU A 69 6.62 -2.53 0.41
CA LEU A 69 6.76 -1.69 1.59
C LEU A 69 8.23 -1.58 2.05
N PHE A 70 8.98 -2.69 2.05
CA PHE A 70 10.40 -2.69 2.38
C PHE A 70 11.21 -1.83 1.40
N ILE A 71 10.95 -1.95 0.10
CA ILE A 71 11.64 -1.14 -0.91
C ILE A 71 11.30 0.35 -0.74
N LEU A 72 10.02 0.70 -0.51
CA LEU A 72 9.62 2.10 -0.30
C LEU A 72 10.23 2.68 0.98
N TYR A 73 10.22 1.93 2.07
CA TYR A 73 10.65 2.45 3.38
C TYR A 73 12.18 2.42 3.56
N PHE A 74 12.86 1.37 3.09
CA PHE A 74 14.30 1.19 3.29
C PHE A 74 15.12 1.37 2.02
N GLY A 75 14.54 1.15 0.84
CA GLY A 75 15.23 1.26 -0.45
C GLY A 75 15.31 2.70 -1.00
N PHE A 76 14.20 3.43 -0.96
CA PHE A 76 14.16 4.81 -1.49
C PHE A 76 15.01 5.83 -0.70
N PRO A 77 15.26 5.68 0.61
CA PRO A 77 16.21 6.55 1.30
C PRO A 77 17.62 6.55 0.68
N TYR A 78 18.05 5.47 0.01
CA TYR A 78 19.35 5.43 -0.69
C TYR A 78 19.45 6.42 -1.86
N ILE A 79 18.32 6.86 -2.41
CA ILE A 79 18.26 7.89 -3.47
C ILE A 79 17.81 9.26 -2.94
N GLY A 80 17.78 9.44 -1.61
CA GLY A 80 17.46 10.70 -0.95
C GLY A 80 15.96 10.98 -0.77
N ILE A 81 15.09 9.97 -0.95
CA ILE A 81 13.65 10.10 -0.74
C ILE A 81 13.25 9.32 0.51
N GLU A 82 12.79 10.02 1.54
CA GLU A 82 12.34 9.41 2.80
C GLU A 82 10.82 9.29 2.83
N PHE A 83 10.32 8.07 3.03
CA PHE A 83 8.90 7.81 3.21
C PHE A 83 8.60 7.51 4.68
N SER A 84 7.61 8.20 5.24
CA SER A 84 7.01 7.81 6.51
C SER A 84 6.13 6.56 6.35
N ALA A 85 5.87 5.85 7.45
CA ALA A 85 5.01 4.66 7.43
C ALA A 85 3.60 4.94 6.88
N VAL A 86 3.06 6.15 7.09
CA VAL A 86 1.73 6.55 6.60
C VAL A 86 1.76 6.85 5.10
N THR A 87 2.85 7.41 4.58
CA THR A 87 2.97 7.74 3.15
C THR A 87 3.30 6.53 2.27
N ALA A 88 3.87 5.48 2.86
CA ALA A 88 4.20 4.25 2.15
C ALA A 88 3.03 3.25 2.08
N ALA A 89 2.02 3.41 2.95
CA ALA A 89 0.87 2.53 3.08
C ALA A 89 -0.36 3.09 2.37
#